data_AF-J0XTE7-F1
#
_entry.id   AF-J0XTE7-F1
#
_cell.length_a   1.000
_cell.length_b   1.000
_cell.length_c   1.000
_cell.angle_alpha   90.00
_cell.angle_beta   90.00
_cell.angle_gamma   90.00
#
_symmetry.space_group_name_H-M   'P 1'
#
loop_
_entity.id
_entity.type
_entity.pdbx_description
1 polymer ?
#
loop_
_entity_poly.entity_id
_entity_poly.type
_entity_poly.pdbx_seq_one_letter_code
_entity_poly.pdbx_strand_id
1 'polypeptide(L)'
;MNQLQVKHFSTYTRLEDRDIRTVVVLEDESIWWYAPGYPWQPSSNDGLPKDYKIAHFVAYSRSARDGSRYVAVLEDQSIWWFVPGHPWQPSSSKGLPDNYKIDDFQAFMQGQQTVYMLRLQDQTIWMFTPESSWQPLPLNGLPLKGNTQNLQQ
;
A
#
# COMPACT_ATOMS: atom_id res chain seq x y z
N MET A 1 -29.38 -12.64 -0.90
CA MET A 1 -27.91 -12.57 -0.78
C MET A 1 -27.53 -11.13 -1.01
N ASN A 2 -26.92 -10.47 -0.03
CA ASN A 2 -26.39 -9.13 -0.25
C ASN A 2 -25.17 -9.26 -1.16
N GLN A 3 -25.18 -8.56 -2.28
CA GLN A 3 -24.03 -8.47 -3.16
C GLN A 3 -23.05 -7.47 -2.55
N LEU A 4 -21.84 -7.93 -2.21
CA LEU A 4 -20.78 -7.06 -1.72
C LEU A 4 -20.22 -6.22 -2.88
N GLN A 5 -19.91 -4.95 -2.62
CA GLN A 5 -19.24 -4.07 -3.57
C GLN A 5 -17.71 -4.20 -3.46
N VAL A 6 -17.02 -3.98 -4.58
CA VAL A 6 -15.56 -3.83 -4.58
C VAL A 6 -15.21 -2.44 -4.06
N LYS A 7 -14.48 -2.39 -2.94
CA LYS A 7 -14.01 -1.16 -2.30
C LYS A 7 -12.69 -0.69 -2.90
N HIS A 8 -11.73 -1.61 -3.07
CA HIS A 8 -10.42 -1.36 -3.68
C HIS A 8 -10.08 -2.45 -4.68
N PHE A 9 -9.27 -2.13 -5.69
CA PHE A 9 -8.65 -3.13 -6.55
C PHE A 9 -7.22 -2.73 -6.90
N SER A 10 -6.36 -3.73 -7.10
CA SER A 10 -4.97 -3.54 -7.50
C SER A 10 -4.52 -4.68 -8.40
N THR A 11 -3.66 -4.39 -9.37
CA THR A 11 -3.18 -5.37 -10.36
C THR A 11 -1.68 -5.28 -10.53
N TYR A 12 -1.04 -6.43 -10.75
CA TYR A 12 0.39 -6.51 -11.02
C TYR A 12 0.72 -7.75 -11.84
N THR A 13 1.86 -7.72 -12.53
CA THR A 13 2.44 -8.92 -13.14
C THR A 13 3.22 -9.70 -12.11
N ARG A 14 2.86 -10.97 -11.88
CA ARG A 14 3.62 -11.86 -11.00
C ARG A 14 4.87 -12.33 -11.74
N LEU A 15 6.04 -12.05 -11.18
CA LEU A 15 7.30 -12.22 -11.91
C LEU A 15 7.69 -13.69 -12.15
N GLU A 16 7.17 -14.62 -11.35
CA GLU A 16 7.47 -16.05 -11.46
C GLU A 16 6.89 -16.67 -12.75
N ASP A 17 5.59 -16.45 -13.01
CA ASP A 17 4.87 -17.01 -14.16
C ASP A 17 4.56 -15.97 -15.25
N ARG A 18 4.85 -14.69 -15.00
CA ARG A 18 4.54 -13.54 -15.87
C ARG A 18 3.05 -13.32 -16.12
N ASP A 19 2.20 -13.92 -15.29
CA ASP A 19 0.76 -13.72 -15.38
C ASP A 19 0.31 -12.48 -14.62
N ILE A 20 -0.83 -11.94 -15.03
CA ILE A 20 -1.50 -10.87 -14.31
C ILE A 20 -2.14 -11.45 -13.04
N ARG A 21 -1.96 -10.75 -11.93
CA ARG A 21 -2.70 -10.95 -10.69
C ARG A 21 -3.56 -9.73 -10.44
N THR A 22 -4.81 -9.98 -10.08
CA THR A 22 -5.76 -8.95 -9.63
C THR A 22 -6.11 -9.26 -8.19
N VAL A 23 -6.08 -8.24 -7.33
CA VAL A 23 -6.45 -8.35 -5.92
C VAL A 23 -7.51 -7.30 -5.64
N VAL A 24 -8.56 -7.68 -4.92
CA VAL A 24 -9.66 -6.79 -4.55
C VAL A 24 -9.88 -6.82 -3.05
N VAL A 25 -10.34 -5.70 -2.53
CA VAL A 25 -10.89 -5.57 -1.18
C VAL A 25 -12.38 -5.30 -1.34
N LEU A 26 -13.22 -6.08 -0.67
CA LEU A 26 -14.67 -5.88 -0.66
C LEU A 26 -15.09 -4.94 0.48
N GLU A 27 -16.33 -4.48 0.47
CA GLU A 27 -16.87 -3.56 1.51
C GLU A 27 -16.91 -4.15 2.93
N ASP A 28 -16.84 -5.48 3.07
CA ASP A 28 -16.68 -6.19 4.33
C ASP A 28 -15.21 -6.35 4.77
N GLU A 29 -14.29 -5.70 4.07
CA GLU A 29 -12.82 -5.74 4.25
C GLU A 29 -12.17 -7.10 3.93
N SER A 30 -12.92 -8.06 3.36
CA SER A 30 -12.33 -9.31 2.86
C SER A 30 -11.45 -9.05 1.63
N ILE A 31 -10.33 -9.76 1.56
CA ILE A 31 -9.34 -9.63 0.48
C ILE A 31 -9.39 -10.86 -0.40
N TRP A 32 -9.47 -10.67 -1.72
CA TRP A 32 -9.55 -11.75 -2.69
C TRP A 32 -8.57 -11.54 -3.82
N TRP A 33 -8.04 -12.62 -4.38
CA TRP A 33 -7.15 -12.56 -5.53
C TRP A 33 -7.61 -13.45 -6.68
N TYR A 34 -7.23 -13.05 -7.89
CA TYR A 34 -7.54 -13.73 -9.14
C TYR A 34 -6.28 -13.84 -10.01
N ALA A 35 -6.23 -14.91 -10.79
CA ALA A 35 -5.26 -15.16 -11.84
C ALA A 35 -5.96 -15.86 -13.02
N PRO A 36 -5.55 -15.63 -14.27
CA PRO A 36 -6.05 -16.41 -15.41
C PRO A 36 -5.95 -17.92 -15.14
N GLY A 37 -7.05 -18.65 -15.38
CA GLY A 37 -7.13 -20.09 -15.14
C GLY A 37 -7.47 -20.50 -13.71
N TYR A 38 -7.62 -19.55 -12.77
CA TYR A 38 -8.02 -19.81 -11.39
C TYR A 38 -9.27 -18.97 -11.02
N PRO A 39 -10.28 -19.54 -10.35
CA PRO A 39 -11.36 -18.74 -9.80
C PRO A 39 -10.85 -17.85 -8.68
N TRP A 40 -11.59 -16.79 -8.32
CA TRP A 40 -11.28 -15.94 -7.17
C TRP A 40 -11.03 -16.78 -5.92
N GLN A 41 -9.95 -16.46 -5.22
CA GLN A 41 -9.54 -17.11 -3.98
C GLN A 41 -9.49 -16.09 -2.84
N PRO A 42 -9.89 -16.46 -1.62
CA PRO A 42 -9.70 -15.59 -0.47
C PRO A 42 -8.20 -15.46 -0.17
N SER A 43 -7.81 -14.28 0.31
CA SER A 43 -6.52 -14.03 0.95
C SER A 43 -6.70 -13.94 2.46
N SER A 44 -5.62 -14.11 3.21
CA SER A 44 -5.68 -14.00 4.68
C SER A 44 -5.71 -12.54 5.11
N ASN A 45 -6.48 -12.28 6.17
CA ASN A 45 -6.51 -11.01 6.91
C ASN A 45 -5.87 -11.17 8.31
N ASP A 46 -5.25 -12.32 8.60
CA ASP A 46 -4.67 -12.62 9.90
C ASP A 46 -3.55 -11.63 10.23
N GLY A 47 -3.49 -11.15 11.46
CA GLY A 47 -2.50 -10.18 11.93
C GLY A 47 -2.93 -8.72 11.84
N LEU A 48 -3.95 -8.40 11.03
CA LEU A 48 -4.58 -7.07 11.09
C LEU A 48 -5.31 -6.86 12.42
N PRO A 49 -5.39 -5.61 12.93
CA PRO A 49 -6.09 -5.31 14.18
C PRO A 49 -7.60 -5.64 14.06
N LYS A 50 -8.31 -5.76 15.18
CA LYS A 50 -9.77 -5.99 15.12
C LYS A 50 -10.50 -4.76 14.60
N ASP A 51 -11.62 -4.99 13.92
CA ASP A 51 -12.54 -3.95 13.42
C ASP A 51 -11.87 -2.90 12.50
N TYR A 52 -10.76 -3.29 11.86
CA TYR A 52 -10.03 -2.45 10.93
C TYR A 52 -10.86 -2.09 9.70
N LYS A 53 -10.47 -0.99 9.06
CA LYS A 53 -10.99 -0.54 7.77
C LYS A 53 -9.84 -0.15 6.87
N ILE A 54 -9.83 -0.68 5.64
CA ILE A 54 -8.79 -0.41 4.65
C ILE A 54 -9.12 0.89 3.91
N ALA A 55 -8.28 1.90 4.06
CA ALA A 55 -8.36 3.19 3.38
C ALA A 55 -7.69 3.18 2.00
N HIS A 56 -6.52 2.53 1.89
CA HIS A 56 -5.82 2.32 0.61
C HIS A 56 -5.27 0.90 0.53
N PHE A 57 -5.19 0.36 -0.69
CA PHE A 57 -4.67 -0.99 -0.92
C PHE A 57 -3.83 -1.05 -2.21
N VAL A 58 -2.63 -1.62 -2.11
CA VAL A 58 -1.73 -1.82 -3.25
C VAL A 58 -1.17 -3.23 -3.23
N ALA A 59 -1.12 -3.87 -4.39
CA ALA A 59 -0.48 -5.16 -4.59
C ALA A 59 0.60 -5.08 -5.67
N TYR A 60 1.73 -5.74 -5.44
CA TYR A 60 2.85 -5.78 -6.39
C TYR A 60 3.61 -7.11 -6.28
N SER A 61 4.44 -7.42 -7.29
CA SER A 61 5.37 -8.55 -7.22
C SER A 61 6.71 -8.07 -6.69
N ARG A 62 7.22 -8.69 -5.62
CA ARG A 62 8.53 -8.34 -5.04
C ARG A 62 9.67 -8.92 -5.85
N SER A 63 9.64 -10.24 -6.08
CA SER A 63 10.62 -10.94 -6.91
C SER A 63 10.04 -12.27 -7.37
N ALA A 64 10.72 -12.96 -8.29
CA ALA A 64 10.31 -14.30 -8.71
C ALA A 64 10.35 -15.33 -7.57
N ARG A 65 11.14 -15.09 -6.50
CA ARG A 65 11.27 -15.99 -5.34
C ARG A 65 10.43 -15.56 -4.14
N ASP A 66 10.30 -14.25 -3.92
CA ASP A 66 9.57 -13.71 -2.75
C ASP A 66 8.08 -13.53 -3.04
N GLY A 67 7.68 -13.61 -4.32
CA GLY A 67 6.31 -13.62 -4.76
C GLY A 67 5.58 -12.28 -4.55
N SER A 68 4.27 -12.41 -4.30
CA SER A 68 3.34 -11.30 -4.13
C SER A 68 3.57 -10.54 -2.83
N ARG A 69 3.32 -9.23 -2.87
CA ARG A 69 3.25 -8.35 -1.70
C ARG A 69 2.00 -7.51 -1.76
N TYR A 70 1.29 -7.42 -0.65
CA TYR A 70 0.18 -6.48 -0.48
C TYR A 70 0.54 -5.48 0.60
N VAL A 71 0.04 -4.26 0.45
CA VAL A 71 0.20 -3.19 1.43
C VAL A 71 -1.15 -2.52 1.60
N ALA A 72 -1.56 -2.35 2.85
CA ALA A 72 -2.79 -1.70 3.22
C ALA A 72 -2.46 -0.50 4.11
N VAL A 73 -3.10 0.63 3.82
CA VAL A 73 -3.23 1.73 4.76
C VAL A 73 -4.61 1.60 5.40
N LEU A 74 -4.66 1.58 6.72
CA LEU A 74 -5.91 1.52 7.47
C LEU A 74 -6.45 2.92 7.75
N GLU A 75 -7.73 3.06 8.11
CA GLU A 75 -8.34 4.35 8.45
C GLU A 75 -7.70 5.05 9.66
N ASP A 76 -7.09 4.27 10.56
CA ASP A 76 -6.27 4.79 11.66
C ASP A 76 -4.88 5.32 11.22
N GLN A 77 -4.61 5.31 9.91
CA GLN A 77 -3.38 5.76 9.24
C GLN A 77 -2.17 4.83 9.43
N SER A 78 -2.36 3.66 10.05
CA SER A 78 -1.32 2.64 10.13
C SER A 78 -1.11 1.95 8.78
N ILE A 79 0.14 1.57 8.52
CA ILE A 79 0.56 0.94 7.26
C ILE A 79 0.92 -0.51 7.58
N TRP A 80 0.37 -1.46 6.81
CA TRP A 80 0.57 -2.89 7.02
C TRP A 80 0.97 -3.56 5.72
N TRP A 81 1.80 -4.59 5.80
CA TRP A 81 2.23 -5.35 4.64
C TRP A 81 2.01 -6.85 4.84
N PHE A 82 1.84 -7.55 3.71
CA PHE A 82 1.54 -8.97 3.67
C PHE A 82 2.35 -9.70 2.60
N VAL A 83 2.64 -10.96 2.89
CA VAL A 83 3.21 -11.97 1.99
C VAL A 83 2.44 -13.27 2.18
N PRO A 84 2.12 -14.02 1.11
CA PRO A 84 1.47 -15.32 1.24
C PRO A 84 2.17 -16.25 2.23
N GLY A 85 1.38 -16.91 3.08
CA GLY A 85 1.87 -17.84 4.11
C GLY A 85 2.26 -17.20 5.44
N HIS A 86 2.18 -15.86 5.57
CA HIS A 86 2.48 -15.16 6.83
C HIS A 86 1.35 -14.20 7.20
N PRO A 87 1.13 -13.94 8.52
CA PRO A 87 0.22 -12.88 8.96
C PRO A 87 0.69 -11.51 8.50
N TRP A 88 -0.26 -10.59 8.32
CA TRP A 88 0.00 -9.16 8.13
C TRP A 88 0.90 -8.61 9.23
N GLN A 89 1.83 -7.74 8.86
CA GLN A 89 2.78 -7.12 9.77
C GLN A 89 2.68 -5.59 9.66
N PRO A 90 2.83 -4.86 10.77
CA PRO A 90 2.91 -3.41 10.71
C PRO A 90 4.18 -2.98 9.98
N SER A 91 4.08 -1.91 9.21
CA SER A 91 5.22 -1.22 8.63
C SER A 91 5.63 -0.05 9.52
N SER A 92 6.87 0.41 9.34
CA SER A 92 7.39 1.54 10.09
C SER A 92 6.74 2.84 9.64
N SER A 93 6.32 3.67 10.60
CA SER A 93 5.95 5.08 10.39
C SER A 93 7.09 6.04 10.75
N LYS A 94 8.26 5.52 11.16
CA LYS A 94 9.41 6.35 11.55
C LYS A 94 9.78 7.32 10.43
N GLY A 95 9.87 8.60 10.79
CA GLY A 95 10.20 9.68 9.87
C GLY A 95 8.99 10.50 9.42
N LEU A 96 7.77 9.95 9.46
CA LEU A 96 6.55 10.73 9.20
C LEU A 96 6.28 11.73 10.33
N PRO A 97 5.63 12.87 10.04
CA PRO A 97 5.29 13.87 11.04
C PRO A 97 4.19 13.36 11.97
N ASP A 98 4.11 13.84 13.20
CA ASP A 98 3.04 13.41 14.12
C ASP A 98 1.65 13.76 13.58
N ASN A 99 0.66 12.91 13.87
CA ASN A 99 -0.74 13.09 13.47
C ASN A 99 -0.98 13.26 11.96
N TYR A 100 -0.09 12.71 11.13
CA TYR A 100 -0.23 12.73 9.67
C TYR A 100 -1.55 12.08 9.20
N LYS A 101 -2.04 12.53 8.05
CA LYS A 101 -3.17 11.94 7.34
C LYS A 101 -2.78 11.63 5.91
N ILE A 102 -2.84 10.35 5.55
CA ILE A 102 -2.57 9.84 4.20
C ILE A 102 -3.78 10.15 3.33
N ASP A 103 -3.51 10.74 2.17
CA ASP A 103 -4.49 11.07 1.14
C ASP A 103 -4.33 10.18 -0.10
N ASP A 104 -3.10 9.76 -0.42
CA ASP A 104 -2.83 8.78 -1.47
C ASP A 104 -1.61 7.91 -1.10
N PHE A 105 -1.58 6.68 -1.62
CA PHE A 105 -0.55 5.69 -1.30
C PHE A 105 -0.20 4.81 -2.51
N GLN A 106 1.09 4.64 -2.75
CA GLN A 106 1.63 3.75 -3.77
C GLN A 106 2.76 2.89 -3.21
N ALA A 107 2.90 1.68 -3.74
CA ALA A 107 3.99 0.77 -3.39
C ALA A 107 4.48 0.04 -4.65
N PHE A 108 5.79 -0.07 -4.78
CA PHE A 108 6.43 -0.76 -5.90
C PHE A 108 7.82 -1.26 -5.53
N MET A 109 8.47 -1.93 -6.48
CA MET A 109 9.87 -2.37 -6.36
C MET A 109 10.79 -1.48 -7.17
N GLN A 110 11.90 -1.07 -6.55
CA GLN A 110 13.06 -0.52 -7.23
C GLN A 110 14.22 -1.51 -7.06
N GLY A 111 14.51 -2.28 -8.11
CA GLY A 111 15.44 -3.41 -8.00
C GLY A 111 14.96 -4.44 -6.98
N GLN A 112 15.72 -4.64 -5.90
CA GLN A 112 15.35 -5.53 -4.79
C GLN A 112 14.74 -4.79 -3.58
N GLN A 113 14.61 -3.48 -3.67
CA GLN A 113 14.11 -2.65 -2.59
C GLN A 113 12.62 -2.38 -2.77
N THR A 114 11.87 -2.56 -1.69
CA THR A 114 10.49 -2.05 -1.61
C THR A 114 10.53 -0.55 -1.40
N VAL A 115 9.73 0.16 -2.19
CA VAL A 115 9.55 1.60 -2.09
C VAL A 115 8.08 1.87 -1.82
N TYR A 116 7.79 2.65 -0.78
CA TYR A 116 6.46 3.22 -0.58
C TYR A 116 6.52 4.72 -0.84
N MET A 117 5.43 5.22 -1.39
CA MET A 117 5.21 6.62 -1.68
C MET A 117 3.86 6.99 -1.09
N LEU A 118 3.78 8.11 -0.40
CA LEU A 118 2.50 8.64 0.05
C LEU A 118 2.42 10.14 -0.21
N ARG A 119 1.19 10.60 -0.40
CA ARG A 119 0.84 12.01 -0.29
C ARG A 119 0.03 12.19 0.99
N LEU A 120 0.41 13.15 1.80
CA LEU A 120 -0.35 13.56 2.96
C LEU A 120 -1.39 14.62 2.59
N GLN A 121 -2.40 14.83 3.44
CA GLN A 121 -3.44 15.84 3.21
C GLN A 121 -2.89 17.27 3.10
N ASP A 122 -1.76 17.57 3.75
CA ASP A 122 -1.03 18.84 3.63
C ASP A 122 -0.27 18.99 2.30
N GLN A 123 -0.46 18.04 1.36
CA GLN A 123 0.14 17.97 0.04
C GLN A 123 1.64 17.64 0.02
N THR A 124 2.26 17.35 1.17
CA THR A 124 3.63 16.83 1.21
C THR A 124 3.66 15.41 0.66
N ILE A 125 4.75 15.07 -0.03
CA ILE A 125 4.99 13.75 -0.61
C ILE A 125 6.14 13.11 0.13
N TRP A 126 5.99 11.86 0.55
CA TRP A 126 7.00 11.15 1.31
C TRP A 126 7.34 9.84 0.64
N MET A 127 8.61 9.44 0.78
CA MET A 127 9.14 8.18 0.28
C MET A 127 9.67 7.37 1.47
N PHE A 128 9.35 6.09 1.49
CA PHE A 128 9.95 5.12 2.39
C PHE A 128 10.76 4.10 1.61
N THR A 129 11.96 3.86 2.13
CA THR A 129 12.71 2.65 1.87
C THR A 129 13.11 2.01 3.21
N PRO A 130 13.29 0.67 3.27
CA PRO A 130 13.76 0.02 4.49
C PRO A 130 15.08 0.57 5.06
N GLU A 131 15.92 1.17 4.20
CA GLU A 131 17.24 1.69 4.58
C GLU A 131 17.17 3.12 5.13
N SER A 132 16.23 3.95 4.65
CA SER A 132 16.17 5.38 4.98
C SER A 132 14.98 5.79 5.84
N SER A 133 14.04 4.86 6.10
CA SER A 133 12.73 5.18 6.68
C SER A 133 11.98 6.22 5.84
N TRP A 134 10.93 6.86 6.38
CA TRP A 134 10.19 7.89 5.65
C TRP A 134 10.99 9.19 5.57
N GLN A 135 11.09 9.76 4.36
CA GLN A 135 11.71 11.05 4.09
C GLN A 135 10.80 11.88 3.17
N PRO A 136 10.71 13.21 3.38
CA PRO A 136 9.93 14.07 2.51
C PRO A 136 10.66 14.23 1.17
N LEU A 137 9.91 14.23 0.08
CA LEU A 137 10.45 14.60 -1.22
C LEU A 137 10.50 16.12 -1.38
N PRO A 138 11.54 16.65 -2.04
CA PRO A 138 11.58 18.05 -2.39
C PRO A 138 10.48 18.38 -3.40
N LEU A 139 9.64 19.36 -3.08
CA LEU A 139 8.58 19.85 -3.98
C LEU A 139 9.02 21.08 -4.80
N ASN A 140 10.28 21.50 -4.64
CA ASN A 140 10.85 22.63 -5.38
C ASN A 140 10.78 22.35 -6.90
N GLY A 141 10.21 23.29 -7.66
CA GLY A 141 10.03 23.16 -9.10
C GLY A 141 8.68 22.56 -9.54
N LEU A 142 7.83 22.12 -8.61
CA LEU A 142 6.45 21.75 -8.93
C LEU A 142 5.55 23.00 -8.97
N PRO A 143 4.68 23.16 -9.99
CA PRO A 143 3.76 24.29 -10.09
C PRO A 143 2.54 24.11 -9.16
N LEU A 144 2.77 24.01 -7.84
CA LEU A 144 1.72 23.84 -6.84
C LEU A 144 1.04 25.19 -6.54
N LYS A 145 -0.29 25.16 -6.38
CA LYS A 145 -1.06 26.32 -5.92
C LYS A 145 -1.00 26.39 -4.37
N GLY A 146 -0.24 27.34 -3.82
CA GLY A 146 -0.31 27.70 -2.39
C GLY A 146 0.95 27.40 -1.56
N ASN A 147 1.38 28.42 -0.81
CA ASN A 147 2.42 28.52 0.23
C ASN A 147 3.57 27.50 0.25
N THR A 148 4.58 27.75 -0.57
CA THR A 148 5.95 27.23 -0.43
C THR A 148 6.70 27.74 0.82
N GLN A 149 6.02 28.37 1.79
CA GLN A 149 6.66 29.04 2.94
C GLN A 149 6.89 28.16 4.17
N ASN A 150 6.37 26.93 4.24
CA ASN A 150 6.48 26.09 5.45
C ASN A 150 7.49 24.93 5.35
N LEU A 151 8.31 24.86 4.30
CA LEU A 151 9.32 23.79 4.15
C LEU A 151 10.75 24.24 4.52
N GLN A 152 10.89 25.34 5.26
CA GLN A 152 12.17 25.80 5.83
C GLN A 152 12.01 26.07 7.33
N GLN A 153 11.97 25.02 8.15
CA GLN A 153 12.46 25.06 9.54
C GLN A 153 13.13 23.73 9.87
#